data_AF-A0A1A8VPD7-F1
#
_entry.id   AF-A0A1A8VPD7-F1
#
_cell.length_a   1.000
_cell.length_b   1.000
_cell.length_c   1.000
_cell.angle_alpha   90.00
_cell.angle_beta   90.00
_cell.angle_gamma   90.00
#
_symmetry.space_group_name_H-M   'P 1'
#
loop_
_entity.id
_entity.type
_entity.pdbx_description
1 polymer ?
#
loop_
_entity_poly.entity_id
_entity_poly.type
_entity_poly.pdbx_seq_one_letter_code
_entity_poly.pdbx_strand_id
1 'polypeptide(L)'
;MHSVKRKTSVLPEGDVYTGRIFFFSFYASVGGKIVGHGHSYPENEIPNDELKKYVDTSDEWIRTRTGIRKRRILKRNENISMLQIESASKALKSSSLNPLDVDM
;
A
#
# COMPACT_ATOMS: atom_id res chain seq x y z
N MET A 1 -8.32 19.24 51.26
CA MET A 1 -7.86 17.98 51.90
C MET A 1 -9.06 17.30 52.51
N HIS A 2 -9.45 16.12 52.02
CA HIS A 2 -9.86 14.95 52.83
C HIS A 2 -10.16 13.81 51.85
N SER A 3 -9.20 12.89 51.81
CA SER A 3 -9.09 11.74 50.93
C SER A 3 -10.25 10.77 51.12
N VAL A 4 -10.99 10.47 50.04
CA VAL A 4 -12.01 9.42 50.02
C VAL A 4 -11.28 8.06 50.04
N LYS A 5 -11.24 7.43 51.22
CA LYS A 5 -10.61 6.12 51.43
C LYS A 5 -11.35 5.05 50.61
N ARG A 6 -10.65 4.39 49.69
CA ARG A 6 -11.14 3.18 49.01
C ARG A 6 -11.30 2.07 50.05
N LYS A 7 -12.49 1.47 50.13
CA LYS A 7 -12.76 0.27 50.93
C LYS A 7 -11.97 -0.90 50.31
N THR A 8 -10.97 -1.40 51.02
CA THR A 8 -10.31 -2.68 50.76
C THR A 8 -11.27 -3.82 51.14
N SER A 9 -11.84 -4.50 50.14
CA SER A 9 -12.48 -5.81 50.36
C SER A 9 -11.41 -6.89 50.25
N VAL A 10 -11.28 -7.64 51.34
CA VAL A 10 -10.38 -8.78 51.54
C VAL A 10 -10.68 -9.85 50.49
N LEU A 11 -9.65 -10.35 49.79
CA LEU A 11 -9.74 -11.48 48.87
C LEU A 11 -9.76 -12.79 49.70
N PRO A 12 -10.62 -13.78 49.42
CA PRO A 12 -10.45 -15.10 49.98
C PRO A 12 -9.31 -15.80 49.24
N GLU A 13 -8.34 -16.29 50.01
CA GLU A 13 -7.36 -17.27 49.55
C GLU A 13 -8.07 -18.50 48.98
N GLY A 14 -7.60 -19.00 47.85
CA GLY A 14 -8.12 -20.22 47.25
C GLY A 14 -7.89 -20.29 45.76
N ASP A 15 -6.63 -20.56 45.37
CA ASP A 15 -6.31 -21.07 44.05
C ASP A 15 -7.15 -22.31 43.71
N VAL A 16 -7.96 -22.24 42.65
CA VAL A 16 -8.23 -23.42 41.80
C VAL A 16 -8.28 -22.98 40.34
N TYR A 17 -7.21 -23.31 39.63
CA TYR A 17 -7.09 -23.24 38.18
C TYR A 17 -8.05 -24.25 37.51
N THR A 18 -9.17 -23.80 36.94
CA THR A 18 -9.83 -24.51 35.82
C THR A 18 -10.57 -23.52 34.93
N GLY A 19 -10.13 -23.34 33.69
CA GLY A 19 -10.84 -22.56 32.66
C GLY A 19 -10.14 -21.27 32.21
N ARG A 20 -8.91 -21.39 31.72
CA ARG A 20 -8.09 -20.29 31.22
C ARG A 20 -8.64 -19.79 29.87
N ILE A 21 -9.66 -18.94 29.89
CA ILE A 21 -10.07 -18.16 28.71
C ILE A 21 -9.09 -16.99 28.58
N PHE A 22 -8.07 -17.16 27.74
CA PHE A 22 -7.21 -16.07 27.32
C PHE A 22 -8.01 -15.08 26.46
N PHE A 23 -8.49 -14.00 27.06
CA PHE A 23 -8.95 -12.83 26.32
C PHE A 23 -7.71 -12.06 25.82
N PHE A 24 -7.13 -12.50 24.69
CA PHE A 24 -6.24 -11.65 23.92
C PHE A 24 -7.10 -10.54 23.31
N SER A 25 -7.09 -9.37 23.93
CA SER A 25 -7.69 -8.17 23.36
C SER A 25 -6.85 -7.73 22.17
N PHE A 26 -7.22 -8.25 20.98
CA PHE A 26 -6.70 -7.79 19.71
C PHE A 26 -7.41 -6.47 19.37
N TYR A 27 -6.92 -5.37 19.92
CA TYR A 27 -7.24 -4.06 19.37
C TYR A 27 -6.52 -3.94 18.02
N ALA A 28 -7.13 -4.50 16.97
CA ALA A 28 -6.76 -4.15 15.61
C ALA A 28 -6.99 -2.63 15.46
N SER A 29 -5.94 -1.91 15.06
CA SER A 29 -6.08 -0.52 14.64
C SER A 29 -7.16 -0.44 13.58
N VAL A 30 -8.21 0.35 13.83
CA VAL A 30 -9.28 0.56 12.84
C VAL A 30 -8.71 1.42 11.71
N GLY A 31 -8.27 0.79 10.63
CA GLY A 31 -7.72 1.47 9.45
C GLY A 31 -6.81 0.56 8.60
N GLY A 32 -6.60 0.97 7.35
CA GLY A 32 -5.62 0.33 6.45
C GLY A 32 -4.24 0.96 6.59
N LYS A 33 -3.19 0.16 6.38
CA LYS A 33 -1.80 0.63 6.27
C LYS A 33 -1.24 0.22 4.92
N ILE A 34 -0.55 1.14 4.25
CA ILE A 34 0.26 0.80 3.06
C ILE A 34 1.50 0.06 3.55
N VAL A 35 1.58 -1.24 3.26
CA VAL A 35 2.68 -2.11 3.67
C VAL A 35 3.75 -2.28 2.59
N GLY A 36 3.43 -1.94 1.34
CA GLY A 36 4.37 -1.99 0.22
C GLY A 36 3.82 -1.31 -1.03
N HIS A 37 4.69 -1.09 -2.01
CA HIS A 37 4.35 -0.50 -3.30
C HIS A 37 5.24 -1.06 -4.41
N GLY A 38 4.72 -1.09 -5.63
CA GLY A 38 5.47 -1.53 -6.80
C GLY A 38 4.92 -0.84 -8.05
N HIS A 39 5.81 -0.60 -9.00
CA HIS A 39 5.44 0.01 -10.27
C HIS A 39 6.23 -0.62 -11.42
N SER A 40 5.61 -0.63 -12.58
CA SER A 40 6.20 -0.97 -13.86
C SER A 40 5.55 -0.09 -14.92
N TYR A 41 6.26 0.14 -16.00
CA TYR A 41 5.87 1.00 -17.09
C TYR A 41 6.40 0.43 -18.42
N PRO A 42 5.71 0.69 -19.55
CA PRO A 42 6.19 0.24 -20.86
C PRO A 42 7.60 0.75 -21.14
N GLU A 43 8.40 -0.02 -21.88
CA GLU A 43 9.77 0.39 -22.21
C GLU A 43 9.81 1.60 -23.16
N ASN A 44 8.81 1.70 -24.02
CA ASN A 44 8.77 2.68 -25.08
C ASN A 44 8.40 4.08 -24.56
N GLU A 45 9.39 4.97 -24.56
CA GLU A 45 9.23 6.39 -24.22
C GLU A 45 8.99 7.24 -25.47
N ILE A 46 8.00 8.13 -25.38
CA ILE A 46 7.65 9.10 -26.43
C ILE A 46 7.88 10.52 -25.86
N PRO A 47 8.87 11.27 -26.39
CA PRO A 47 9.10 12.67 -26.03
C PRO A 47 8.00 13.56 -26.60
N ASN A 48 7.87 14.78 -26.07
CA ASN A 48 6.90 15.77 -26.55
C ASN A 48 7.04 16.08 -28.04
N ASP A 49 8.26 16.20 -28.55
CA ASP A 49 8.49 16.54 -29.95
C ASP A 49 7.95 15.48 -30.91
N GLU A 50 7.91 14.22 -30.49
CA GLU A 50 7.35 13.15 -31.30
C GLU A 50 5.81 13.21 -31.38
N LEU A 51 5.15 13.81 -30.38
CA LEU A 51 3.69 14.00 -30.41
C LEU A 51 3.23 14.92 -31.54
N LYS A 52 4.10 15.81 -32.01
CA LYS A 52 3.83 16.70 -33.17
C LYS A 52 3.46 15.92 -34.44
N LYS A 53 3.87 14.65 -34.54
CA LYS A 53 3.53 13.76 -35.66
C LYS A 53 2.06 13.32 -35.65
N TYR A 54 1.40 13.39 -34.50
CA TYR A 54 0.06 12.83 -34.28
C TYR A 54 -0.98 13.91 -34.00
N VAL A 55 -0.57 15.04 -33.40
CA VAL A 55 -1.44 16.15 -33.01
C VAL A 55 -0.71 17.48 -33.20
N ASP A 56 -1.46 18.55 -33.48
CA ASP A 56 -0.92 19.90 -33.55
C ASP A 56 -0.57 20.40 -32.14
N THR A 57 0.72 20.34 -31.81
CA THR A 57 1.21 20.64 -30.46
C THR A 57 2.68 21.06 -30.48
N SER A 58 3.23 21.49 -29.35
CA SER A 58 4.66 21.77 -29.20
C SER A 58 5.18 21.38 -27.82
N ASP A 59 6.48 21.08 -27.70
CA ASP A 59 7.10 20.82 -26.39
C ASP A 59 6.88 21.99 -25.43
N GLU A 60 7.06 23.22 -25.90
CA GLU A 60 6.82 24.42 -25.11
C GLU A 60 5.38 24.51 -24.61
N TRP A 61 4.40 24.30 -25.50
CA TRP A 61 2.97 24.34 -25.16
C TRP A 61 2.62 23.27 -24.12
N ILE A 62 3.12 22.04 -24.30
CA ILE A 62 2.86 20.91 -23.39
C ILE A 62 3.51 21.15 -22.05
N ARG A 63 4.81 21.47 -22.03
CA ARG A 63 5.60 21.58 -20.80
C ARG A 63 5.13 22.75 -19.95
N THR A 64 4.77 23.87 -20.56
CA THR A 64 4.31 25.06 -19.83
C THR A 64 2.96 24.83 -19.16
N ARG A 65 2.06 24.03 -19.75
CA ARG A 65 0.72 23.77 -19.20
C ARG A 65 0.63 22.53 -18.32
N THR A 66 1.44 21.52 -18.56
CA THR A 66 1.30 20.20 -17.89
C THR A 66 2.55 19.77 -17.12
N GLY A 67 3.72 20.37 -17.39
CA GLY A 67 5.01 19.91 -16.87
C GLY A 67 5.52 18.60 -17.48
N ILE A 68 4.75 17.93 -18.34
CA ILE A 68 5.12 16.63 -18.89
C ILE A 68 6.17 16.81 -19.99
N ARG A 69 7.27 16.05 -19.91
CA ARG A 69 8.36 16.04 -20.90
C ARG A 69 8.32 14.82 -21.83
N LYS A 70 7.84 13.70 -21.29
CA LYS A 70 7.75 12.41 -21.98
C LYS A 70 6.65 11.56 -21.36
N ARG A 71 6.21 10.55 -22.09
CA ARG A 71 5.24 9.53 -21.68
C ARG A 71 5.68 8.16 -22.17
N ARG A 72 5.09 7.09 -21.62
CA ARG A 72 5.35 5.72 -22.06
C ARG A 72 4.08 5.13 -22.66
N ILE A 73 4.19 4.44 -23.79
CA ILE A 73 3.07 3.79 -24.48
C ILE A 73 3.47 2.36 -24.80
N LEU A 74 2.59 1.40 -24.53
CA LEU A 74 2.80 -0.01 -24.87
C LEU A 74 3.13 -0.19 -26.36
N LYS A 75 4.20 -0.94 -26.63
CA LYS A 75 4.43 -1.50 -27.97
C LYS A 75 3.51 -2.70 -28.19
N ARG A 76 3.34 -3.11 -29.45
CA ARG A 76 2.49 -4.26 -29.83
C ARG A 76 2.91 -5.59 -29.19
N ASN A 77 4.17 -5.71 -28.77
CA ASN A 77 4.73 -6.90 -28.12
C ASN A 77 4.67 -6.84 -26.58
N GLU A 78 4.20 -5.74 -25.99
CA GLU A 78 4.00 -5.59 -24.54
C GLU A 78 2.50 -5.70 -24.22
N ASN A 79 2.17 -6.18 -23.01
CA ASN A 79 0.79 -6.22 -22.54
C ASN A 79 0.66 -5.68 -21.11
N ILE A 80 -0.56 -5.28 -20.75
CA ILE A 80 -0.86 -4.70 -19.43
C ILE A 80 -0.60 -5.72 -18.31
N SER A 81 -0.95 -7.00 -18.53
CA SER A 81 -0.80 -8.06 -17.53
C SER A 81 0.65 -8.30 -17.13
N MET A 82 1.60 -8.23 -18.05
CA MET A 82 3.05 -8.33 -17.79
C MET A 82 3.51 -7.21 -16.84
N LEU A 83 3.10 -5.96 -17.12
CA LEU A 83 3.42 -4.81 -16.27
C LEU A 83 2.75 -4.93 -14.88
N GLN A 84 1.53 -5.46 -14.82
CA GLN A 84 0.83 -5.71 -13.56
C GLN A 84 1.54 -6.78 -12.73
N ILE A 85 1.92 -7.92 -13.34
CA ILE A 85 2.67 -8.99 -12.68
C ILE A 85 3.99 -8.45 -12.13
N GLU A 86 4.71 -7.64 -12.90
CA GLU A 86 5.96 -7.04 -12.46
C GLU A 86 5.75 -6.04 -11.31
N SER A 87 4.72 -5.20 -11.40
CA SER A 87 4.37 -4.23 -10.34
C SER A 87 3.98 -4.94 -9.05
N ALA A 88 3.12 -5.96 -9.13
CA ALA A 88 2.71 -6.79 -8.01
C ALA A 88 3.91 -7.52 -7.38
N SER A 89 4.79 -8.07 -8.20
CA SER A 89 6.03 -8.72 -7.73
C SER A 89 6.93 -7.74 -6.97
N LYS A 90 7.07 -6.50 -7.45
CA LYS A 90 7.82 -5.43 -6.75
C LYS A 90 7.13 -5.02 -5.44
N ALA A 91 5.80 -4.94 -5.43
CA ALA A 91 5.03 -4.61 -4.23
C ALA A 91 5.17 -5.69 -3.14
N LEU A 92 5.07 -6.96 -3.52
CA LEU A 92 5.30 -8.11 -2.62
C LEU A 92 6.72 -8.07 -2.04
N LYS A 93 7.74 -7.86 -2.89
CA LYS A 93 9.12 -7.70 -2.43
C LYS A 93 9.28 -6.53 -1.45
N SER A 94 8.64 -5.38 -1.71
CA SER A 94 8.72 -4.22 -0.83
C SER A 94 8.00 -4.41 0.51
N SER A 95 6.94 -5.22 0.55
CA SER A 95 6.15 -5.49 1.76
C SER A 95 6.70 -6.63 2.60
N SER A 96 7.63 -7.43 2.05
CA SER A 96 8.17 -8.64 2.69
C SER A 96 7.08 -9.64 3.10
N LEU A 97 5.92 -9.60 2.43
CA LEU A 97 4.82 -10.54 2.65
C LEU A 97 5.02 -11.81 1.81
N ASN A 98 4.53 -12.93 2.33
CA ASN A 98 4.40 -14.14 1.54
C ASN A 98 3.24 -13.94 0.53
N PRO A 99 3.43 -14.24 -0.77
CA PRO A 99 2.35 -14.17 -1.75
C PRO A 99 1.10 -14.97 -1.38
N LEU A 100 1.25 -16.04 -0.59
CA LEU A 100 0.13 -16.88 -0.12
C LEU A 100 -0.70 -16.24 1.00
N ASP A 101 -0.20 -15.18 1.63
CA ASP A 101 -0.89 -14.46 2.71
C ASP A 101 -1.78 -13.32 2.18
N VAL A 102 -1.80 -13.09 0.86
CA VAL A 102 -2.57 -12.00 0.23
C VAL A 102 -4.01 -12.44 -0.02
N ASP A 103 -4.97 -11.68 0.51
CA ASP A 103 -6.41 -11.80 0.23
C ASP A 103 -7.01 -10.50 -0.37
N MET A 104 -8.35 -10.43 -0.46
CA MET A 104 -9.11 -9.32 -1.04
C MET A 104 -10.18 -8.78 -0.08
#